data_AF-A0A9W8N038-F1
#
_entry.id   AF-A0A9W8N038-F1
#
_cell.length_a   1.000
_cell.length_b   1.000
_cell.length_c   1.000
_cell.angle_alpha   90.00
_cell.angle_beta   90.00
_cell.angle_gamma   90.00
#
_symmetry.space_group_name_H-M   'P 1'
#
loop_
_entity.id
_entity.type
_entity.pdbx_description
1 polymer ?
#
loop_
_entity_poly.entity_id
_entity_poly.type
_entity_poly.pdbx_seq_one_letter_code
_entity_poly.pdbx_strand_id
1 'polypeptide(L)'
;MVSAAFSDRPFKKLCLFDVDDTLTLPRQTVSPEMVEILRELRKKLVIGFVGGSDLVKITEQLQTGTSNVLEDFDYAFAENGLIAFKLGKPLKSQSFINFLGEERYKPFVNFILHYIADLDLPIKRGTFVEFRRGMINVSPMGRNAT
;
A
#
# COMPACT_ATOMS: atom_id res chain seq x y z
N MET A 1 -25.80 3.22 -1.90
CA MET A 1 -26.08 4.21 -2.97
C MET A 1 -24.84 4.35 -3.85
N VAL A 2 -25.02 4.37 -5.19
CA VAL A 2 -23.92 4.65 -6.11
C VAL A 2 -23.50 6.10 -5.93
N SER A 3 -22.22 6.34 -5.66
CA SER A 3 -21.67 7.70 -5.51
C SER A 3 -22.01 8.56 -6.73
N ALA A 4 -22.64 9.72 -6.53
CA ALA A 4 -22.98 10.67 -7.61
C ALA A 4 -21.77 11.06 -8.47
N ALA A 5 -20.56 10.99 -7.87
CA ALA A 5 -19.29 11.30 -8.51
C ALA A 5 -18.94 10.45 -9.75
N PHE A 6 -19.59 9.30 -9.97
CA PHE A 6 -19.36 8.40 -11.12
C PHE A 6 -20.65 8.11 -11.89
N SER A 7 -21.58 9.06 -11.85
CA SER A 7 -22.89 8.94 -12.50
C SER A 7 -22.79 8.92 -14.03
N ASP A 8 -21.73 9.48 -14.60
CA ASP A 8 -21.38 9.48 -16.03
C ASP A 8 -20.95 8.11 -16.57
N ARG A 9 -20.44 7.21 -15.71
CA ARG A 9 -19.93 5.89 -16.15
C ARG A 9 -21.07 4.95 -16.58
N PRO A 10 -20.99 4.28 -17.74
CA PRO A 10 -22.05 3.38 -18.21
C PRO A 10 -22.24 2.16 -17.29
N PHE A 11 -21.17 1.65 -16.68
CA PHE A 11 -21.27 0.53 -15.73
C PHE A 11 -21.02 1.01 -14.29
N LYS A 12 -21.97 0.71 -13.39
CA LYS A 12 -21.87 1.03 -11.95
C LYS A 12 -21.08 -0.05 -11.19
N LYS A 13 -19.87 -0.31 -11.65
CA LYS A 13 -18.93 -1.27 -11.07
C LYS A 13 -17.60 -0.61 -10.76
N LEU A 14 -16.87 -1.19 -9.81
CA LEU A 14 -15.50 -0.84 -9.48
C LEU A 14 -14.62 -2.04 -9.83
N CYS A 15 -13.55 -1.80 -10.60
CA CYS A 15 -12.46 -2.76 -10.76
C CYS A 15 -11.27 -2.30 -9.92
N LEU A 16 -10.87 -3.12 -8.95
CA LEU A 16 -9.65 -2.92 -8.18
C LEU A 16 -8.57 -3.90 -8.65
N PHE A 17 -7.40 -3.35 -8.90
CA PHE A 17 -6.24 -4.10 -9.37
C PHE A 17 -5.18 -4.14 -8.27
N ASP A 18 -4.53 -5.29 -8.10
CA ASP A 18 -3.20 -5.29 -7.50
C ASP A 18 -2.20 -4.56 -8.42
N VAL A 19 -1.02 -4.22 -7.93
CA VAL A 19 -0.02 -3.44 -8.69
C VAL A 19 0.99 -4.36 -9.37
N ASP A 20 1.96 -4.88 -8.61
CA ASP A 20 2.98 -5.80 -9.11
C ASP A 20 2.34 -7.11 -9.59
N ASP A 21 2.87 -7.70 -10.66
CA ASP A 21 2.37 -8.92 -11.31
C ASP A 21 0.92 -8.87 -11.83
N THR A 22 0.22 -7.72 -11.71
CA THR A 22 -1.14 -7.51 -12.25
C THR A 22 -1.18 -6.38 -13.27
N LEU A 23 -0.75 -5.17 -12.89
CA LEU A 23 -0.65 -4.03 -13.80
C LEU A 23 0.75 -3.89 -14.40
N THR A 24 1.76 -4.37 -13.69
CA THR A 24 3.16 -4.31 -14.11
C THR A 24 3.82 -5.68 -14.08
N LEU A 25 4.88 -5.85 -14.88
CA LEU A 25 5.84 -6.92 -14.63
C LEU A 25 6.55 -6.67 -13.29
N PRO A 26 7.05 -7.71 -12.62
CA PRO A 26 7.53 -7.57 -11.25
C PRO A 26 8.71 -6.60 -11.19
N ARG A 27 8.57 -5.55 -10.36
CA ARG A 27 9.55 -4.47 -10.18
C ARG A 27 9.85 -3.65 -11.44
N GLN A 28 8.94 -3.64 -12.42
CA GLN A 28 9.07 -2.84 -13.63
C GLN A 28 7.98 -1.77 -13.70
N THR A 29 8.20 -0.76 -14.53
CA THR A 29 7.20 0.26 -14.84
C THR A 29 6.12 -0.32 -15.77
N VAL A 30 4.89 0.19 -15.63
CA VAL A 30 3.73 -0.16 -16.46
C VAL A 30 4.02 0.08 -17.95
N SER A 31 3.54 -0.82 -18.81
CA SER A 31 3.68 -0.66 -20.25
C SER A 31 2.73 0.42 -20.80
N PRO A 32 3.10 1.14 -21.87
CA PRO A 32 2.19 2.09 -22.51
C PRO A 32 0.87 1.47 -22.97
N GLU A 33 0.91 0.21 -23.42
CA GLU A 33 -0.28 -0.56 -23.81
C GLU A 33 -1.24 -0.76 -22.63
N MET A 34 -0.73 -1.16 -21.46
CA MET A 34 -1.56 -1.33 -20.25
C MET A 34 -2.19 0.00 -19.82
N VAL A 35 -1.43 1.10 -19.87
CA VAL A 35 -1.96 2.43 -19.55
C VAL A 35 -3.13 2.80 -20.45
N GLU A 36 -3.02 2.52 -21.76
CA GLU A 36 -4.11 2.83 -22.70
C GLU A 36 -5.35 1.97 -22.43
N ILE A 37 -5.17 0.67 -22.14
CA ILE A 37 -6.26 -0.22 -21.73
C ILE A 37 -6.98 0.31 -20.49
N LEU A 38 -6.22 0.74 -19.47
CA LEU A 38 -6.78 1.29 -18.24
C LEU A 38 -7.56 2.60 -18.48
N ARG A 39 -7.04 3.48 -19.36
CA ARG A 39 -7.73 4.72 -19.74
C ARG A 39 -9.05 4.43 -20.44
N GLU A 40 -9.08 3.50 -21.39
CA GLU A 40 -10.32 3.08 -22.06
C GLU A 40 -11.30 2.39 -21.10
N LEU A 41 -10.79 1.58 -20.16
CA LEU A 41 -11.63 0.94 -19.14
C LEU A 41 -12.25 1.96 -18.19
N ARG A 42 -11.49 2.98 -17.78
CA ARG A 42 -11.94 4.04 -16.88
C ARG A 42 -13.10 4.87 -17.45
N LYS A 43 -13.20 5.00 -18.78
CA LYS A 43 -14.36 5.62 -19.44
C LYS A 43 -15.66 4.82 -19.23
N LYS A 44 -15.54 3.51 -19.00
CA LYS A 44 -16.67 2.57 -18.91
C LYS A 44 -17.10 2.30 -17.46
N LEU A 45 -16.17 2.24 -16.53
CA LEU A 45 -16.42 1.95 -15.11
C LEU A 45 -15.38 2.61 -14.21
N VAL A 46 -15.59 2.54 -12.90
CA VAL A 46 -14.65 3.10 -11.92
C VAL A 46 -13.46 2.17 -11.78
N ILE A 47 -12.24 2.68 -11.85
CA ILE A 47 -11.02 1.88 -11.63
C ILE A 47 -10.24 2.37 -10.41
N GLY A 48 -9.53 1.45 -9.76
CA GLY A 48 -8.53 1.80 -8.76
C GLY A 48 -7.46 0.74 -8.61
N PHE A 49 -6.36 1.10 -7.98
CA PHE A 49 -5.35 0.14 -7.56
C PHE A 49 -5.35 -0.05 -6.05
N VAL A 50 -4.90 -1.21 -5.59
CA VAL A 50 -4.58 -1.50 -4.20
C VAL A 50 -3.22 -2.20 -4.14
N GLY A 51 -2.33 -1.75 -3.27
CA GLY A 51 -1.03 -2.38 -3.10
C GLY A 51 -0.55 -2.31 -1.65
N GLY A 52 0.24 -3.30 -1.25
CA GLY A 52 0.87 -3.33 0.08
C GLY A 52 2.05 -2.36 0.24
N SER A 53 2.58 -1.87 -0.88
CA SER A 53 3.66 -0.89 -0.93
C SER A 53 3.20 0.51 -0.52
N ASP A 54 4.17 1.34 -0.12
CA ASP A 54 3.94 2.77 0.03
C ASP A 54 3.59 3.43 -1.32
N LEU A 55 3.01 4.63 -1.27
CA LEU A 55 2.55 5.32 -2.48
C LEU A 55 3.70 5.64 -3.43
N VAL A 56 4.90 5.90 -2.91
CA VAL A 56 6.08 6.25 -3.72
C VAL A 56 6.44 5.10 -4.65
N LYS A 57 6.58 3.88 -4.12
CA LYS A 57 6.89 2.69 -4.93
C LYS A 57 5.79 2.37 -5.95
N ILE A 58 4.53 2.50 -5.56
CA ILE A 58 3.42 2.29 -6.51
C ILE A 58 3.48 3.34 -7.63
N THR A 59 3.84 4.58 -7.29
CA THR A 59 3.99 5.67 -8.27
C THR A 59 5.15 5.38 -9.22
N GLU A 60 6.30 4.90 -8.74
CA GLU A 60 7.43 4.49 -9.59
C GLU A 60 7.04 3.41 -10.62
N GLN A 61 6.09 2.53 -10.26
CA GLN A 61 5.59 1.48 -11.13
C GLN A 61 4.53 1.95 -12.12
N LEU A 62 3.58 2.77 -11.68
CA LEU A 62 2.39 3.11 -12.48
C LEU A 62 2.47 4.46 -13.18
N GLN A 63 3.40 5.34 -12.79
CA GLN A 63 3.54 6.64 -13.40
C GLN A 63 4.27 6.56 -14.74
N THR A 64 3.67 7.15 -15.78
CA THR A 64 4.29 7.27 -17.11
C THR A 64 4.46 8.74 -17.50
N GLY A 65 5.69 9.14 -17.82
CA GLY A 65 6.01 10.52 -18.17
C GLY A 65 5.68 11.49 -17.02
N THR A 66 4.88 12.50 -17.30
CA THR A 66 4.50 13.55 -16.34
C THR A 66 3.11 13.37 -15.73
N SER A 67 2.41 12.25 -16.01
CA SER A 67 1.06 12.04 -15.45
C SER A 67 1.12 11.70 -13.98
N ASN A 68 0.17 12.20 -13.20
CA ASN A 68 0.03 11.86 -11.79
C ASN A 68 -0.83 10.59 -11.66
N VAL A 69 -0.30 9.52 -11.07
CA VAL A 69 -1.03 8.26 -10.88
C VAL A 69 -2.37 8.44 -10.15
N LEU A 70 -2.46 9.45 -9.27
CA LEU A 70 -3.68 9.77 -8.53
C LEU A 70 -4.78 10.40 -9.40
N GLU A 71 -4.44 10.87 -10.59
CA GLU A 71 -5.36 11.42 -11.59
C GLU A 71 -5.76 10.38 -12.65
N ASP A 72 -4.89 9.40 -12.89
CA ASP A 72 -5.11 8.30 -13.83
C ASP A 72 -6.10 7.26 -13.29
N PHE A 73 -6.23 7.13 -11.96
CA PHE A 73 -7.19 6.24 -11.28
C PHE A 73 -8.26 7.01 -10.51
N ASP A 74 -9.46 6.42 -10.39
CA ASP A 74 -10.54 7.01 -9.59
C ASP A 74 -10.35 6.76 -8.08
N TYR A 75 -9.75 5.63 -7.73
CA TYR A 75 -9.30 5.29 -6.38
C TYR A 75 -7.86 4.82 -6.37
N ALA A 76 -7.11 5.20 -5.34
CA ALA A 76 -5.74 4.77 -5.13
C ALA A 76 -5.58 4.32 -3.68
N PHE A 77 -5.20 3.06 -3.46
CA PHE A 77 -5.03 2.47 -2.13
C PHE A 77 -3.59 1.99 -1.94
N ALA A 78 -2.79 2.76 -1.21
CA ALA A 78 -1.44 2.37 -0.81
C ALA A 78 -1.44 1.80 0.62
N GLU A 79 -0.45 0.97 0.93
CA GLU A 79 -0.33 0.25 2.20
C GLU A 79 -1.64 -0.47 2.58
N ASN A 80 -2.21 -1.22 1.64
CA ASN A 80 -3.49 -1.92 1.76
C ASN A 80 -4.68 -1.00 2.12
N GLY A 81 -4.64 0.25 1.66
CA GLY A 81 -5.71 1.23 1.84
C GLY A 81 -5.62 2.05 3.12
N LEU A 82 -4.56 1.90 3.92
CA LEU A 82 -4.29 2.78 5.04
C LEU A 82 -3.99 4.22 4.57
N ILE A 83 -3.43 4.38 3.36
CA ILE A 83 -3.41 5.63 2.60
C ILE A 83 -4.37 5.38 1.45
N ALA A 84 -5.36 6.25 1.31
CA ALA A 84 -6.36 6.13 0.27
C ALA A 84 -6.63 7.49 -0.36
N PHE A 85 -6.87 7.50 -1.66
CA PHE A 85 -7.35 8.66 -2.39
C PHE A 85 -8.58 8.30 -3.20
N LYS A 86 -9.45 9.29 -3.38
CA LYS A 86 -10.61 9.25 -4.29
C LYS A 86 -10.57 10.49 -5.15
N LEU A 87 -10.51 10.32 -6.48
CA LEU A 87 -10.43 11.41 -7.45
C LEU A 87 -9.30 12.41 -7.10
N GLY A 88 -8.09 11.88 -6.86
CA GLY A 88 -6.92 12.65 -6.43
C GLY A 88 -6.98 13.22 -5.01
N LYS A 89 -8.13 13.16 -4.32
CA LYS A 89 -8.29 13.74 -2.98
C LYS A 89 -8.02 12.69 -1.90
N PRO A 90 -7.22 13.01 -0.87
CA PRO A 90 -6.95 12.08 0.22
C PRO A 90 -8.23 11.77 1.00
N LEU A 91 -8.39 10.48 1.33
CA LEU A 91 -9.39 10.00 2.27
C LEU A 91 -8.76 9.91 3.67
N LYS A 92 -9.60 9.64 4.67
CA LYS A 92 -9.13 9.44 6.05
C LYS A 92 -8.11 8.31 6.10
N SER A 93 -6.91 8.62 6.57
CA SER A 93 -5.86 7.64 6.78
C SER A 93 -5.99 6.95 8.13
N GLN A 94 -5.36 5.78 8.25
CA GLN A 94 -5.24 5.04 9.51
C GLN A 94 -3.80 4.58 9.73
N SER A 95 -3.41 4.33 10.98
CA SER A 95 -2.13 3.71 11.32
C SER A 95 -2.31 2.67 12.43
N PHE A 96 -1.33 1.77 12.52
CA PHE A 96 -1.23 0.73 13.54
C PHE A 96 -1.26 1.33 14.94
N ILE A 97 -0.50 2.40 15.21
CA ILE A 97 -0.49 3.02 16.54
C ILE A 97 -1.78 3.76 16.87
N ASN A 98 -2.42 4.38 15.88
CA ASN A 98 -3.72 5.04 16.10
C ASN A 98 -4.82 4.01 16.39
N PHE A 99 -4.73 2.80 15.84
CA PHE A 99 -5.65 1.70 16.13
C PHE A 99 -5.34 1.03 17.47
N LEU A 100 -4.09 0.71 17.74
CA LEU A 100 -3.69 -0.07 18.92
C LEU A 100 -3.57 0.77 20.19
N GLY A 101 -3.04 1.99 20.06
CA GLY A 101 -2.70 2.89 21.16
C GLY A 101 -1.36 2.58 21.83
N GLU A 102 -0.69 3.63 22.33
CA GLU A 102 0.60 3.53 23.03
C GLU A 102 0.53 2.70 24.31
N GLU A 103 -0.60 2.73 25.01
CA GLU A 103 -0.81 1.96 26.24
C GLU A 103 -0.64 0.45 26.01
N ARG A 104 -1.13 -0.05 24.88
CA ARG A 104 -1.04 -1.47 24.51
C ARG A 104 0.24 -1.78 23.74
N TYR A 105 0.74 -0.82 22.96
CA TYR A 105 1.95 -1.01 22.16
C TYR A 105 3.21 -1.16 23.02
N LYS A 106 3.40 -0.30 24.04
CA LYS A 106 4.57 -0.36 24.94
C LYS A 106 4.79 -1.72 25.62
N PRO A 107 3.81 -2.32 26.32
CA PRO A 107 4.01 -3.63 26.94
C PRO A 107 4.25 -4.72 25.89
N PHE A 108 3.63 -4.62 24.71
CA PHE A 108 3.83 -5.56 23.62
C PHE A 108 5.26 -5.52 23.06
N VAL A 109 5.80 -4.33 22.78
CA VAL A 109 7.19 -4.21 22.31
C VAL A 109 8.21 -4.60 23.38
N ASN A 110 7.94 -4.29 24.67
CA ASN A 110 8.79 -4.73 25.77
C ASN A 110 8.86 -6.26 25.85
N PHE A 111 7.73 -6.95 25.72
CA PHE A 111 7.70 -8.41 25.66
C PHE A 111 8.56 -8.95 24.51
N ILE A 112 8.40 -8.41 23.30
CA ILE A 112 9.17 -8.85 22.14
C ILE A 112 10.67 -8.65 22.37
N LEU A 113 11.08 -7.48 22.87
CA LEU A 113 12.49 -7.15 23.08
C LEU A 113 13.12 -8.02 24.16
N HIS A 114 12.46 -8.24 25.30
CA HIS A 114 12.95 -9.17 26.33
C HIS A 114 13.06 -10.60 25.78
N TYR A 115 12.03 -11.08 25.09
CA TYR A 115 12.03 -12.42 24.51
C TYR A 115 13.19 -12.61 23.52
N ILE A 116 13.39 -11.67 22.60
CA ILE A 116 14.48 -11.76 21.60
C ILE A 116 15.86 -11.65 22.25
N ALA A 117 16.00 -10.84 23.31
CA ALA A 117 17.28 -10.69 24.02
C ALA A 117 17.79 -12.04 24.55
N ASP A 118 16.90 -12.88 25.06
CA ASP A 118 17.24 -14.15 25.71
C ASP A 118 17.34 -15.35 24.74
N LEU A 119 16.93 -15.22 23.48
CA LEU A 119 17.04 -16.31 22.50
C LEU A 119 18.51 -16.70 22.24
N ASP A 120 18.86 -17.97 22.33
CA ASP A 120 20.15 -18.45 21.85
C ASP A 120 20.09 -18.63 20.33
N LEU A 121 20.74 -17.73 19.59
CA LEU A 121 20.79 -17.72 18.14
C LEU A 121 22.25 -17.63 17.68
N PRO A 122 22.64 -18.36 16.62
CA PRO A 122 24.00 -18.27 16.09
C PRO A 122 24.40 -16.87 15.66
N ILE A 123 23.43 -16.06 15.22
CA ILE A 123 23.63 -14.71 14.71
C ILE A 123 22.49 -13.81 15.21
N LYS A 124 22.87 -12.68 15.82
CA LYS A 124 22.00 -11.53 16.07
C LYS A 124 22.63 -10.27 15.48
N ARG A 125 21.81 -9.37 14.92
CA ARG A 125 22.22 -8.09 14.37
C ARG A 125 21.38 -6.96 14.97
N GLY A 126 20.62 -6.24 14.16
CA GLY A 126 19.82 -5.10 14.56
C GLY A 126 18.53 -5.01 13.76
N THR A 127 17.66 -4.09 14.15
CA THR A 127 16.30 -3.97 13.62
C THR A 127 15.47 -5.22 13.94
N PHE A 128 15.36 -5.55 15.23
CA PHE A 128 14.58 -6.69 15.73
C PHE A 128 13.07 -6.44 15.71
N VAL A 129 12.68 -5.18 15.95
CA VAL A 129 11.31 -4.70 15.80
C VAL A 129 11.36 -3.46 14.90
N GLU A 130 10.78 -3.57 13.72
CA GLU A 130 10.65 -2.47 12.78
C GLU A 130 9.21 -1.97 12.79
N PHE A 131 9.01 -0.72 13.19
CA PHE A 131 7.70 -0.09 13.18
C PHE A 131 7.36 0.40 11.78
N ARG A 132 6.21 -0.02 11.25
CA ARG A 132 5.66 0.44 9.97
C ARG A 132 4.29 1.07 10.22
N ARG A 133 3.78 1.83 9.24
CA ARG A 133 2.52 2.54 9.46
C ARG A 133 1.34 1.62 9.72
N GLY A 134 1.29 0.45 9.07
CA GLY A 134 0.20 -0.52 9.19
C GLY A 134 0.47 -1.74 10.04
N MET A 135 1.71 -1.95 10.46
CA MET A 135 2.14 -3.19 11.13
C MET A 135 3.45 -2.96 11.86
N ILE A 136 3.87 -3.95 12.65
CA ILE A 136 5.27 -4.09 13.04
C ILE A 136 5.85 -5.33 12.37
N ASN A 137 7.10 -5.27 11.95
CA ASN A 137 7.86 -6.44 11.50
C ASN A 137 8.80 -6.87 12.62
N VAL A 138 8.75 -8.13 13.01
CA VAL A 138 9.57 -8.68 14.09
C VAL A 138 10.52 -9.73 13.51
N SER A 139 11.81 -9.60 13.77
CA SER A 139 12.85 -10.52 13.31
C SER A 139 13.80 -10.86 14.46
N PRO A 140 13.83 -12.11 14.96
CA PRO A 140 14.73 -12.51 16.04
C PRO A 140 16.22 -12.33 15.72
N MET A 141 16.64 -12.59 14.49
CA MET A 141 18.03 -12.34 14.05
C MET A 141 18.29 -10.85 13.75
N GLY A 142 17.24 -10.06 13.52
CA GLY A 142 17.29 -8.67 13.07
C GLY A 142 17.30 -8.55 11.53
N ARG A 143 16.56 -7.57 10.96
CA ARG A 143 16.46 -7.38 9.50
C ARG A 143 17.78 -7.00 8.82
N ASN A 144 18.76 -6.51 9.58
CA ASN A 144 20.07 -6.13 9.04
C ASN A 144 21.04 -7.33 8.99
N ALA A 145 20.57 -8.56 9.24
CA ALA A 145 21.35 -9.76 9.03
C ALA A 145 21.52 -10.04 7.54
N THR A 146 22.77 -9.94 7.08
CA THR A 146 23.25 -10.37 5.75
C THR A 146 23.96 -11.71 5.87
#